data_AF-A0A7C5C6X3-F1
#
_entry.id   AF-A0A7C5C6X3-F1
#
_cell.length_a   1.000
_cell.length_b   1.000
_cell.length_c   1.000
_cell.angle_alpha   90.00
_cell.angle_beta   90.00
_cell.angle_gamma   90.00
#
_symmetry.space_group_name_H-M   'P 1'
#
loop_
_entity.id
_entity.type
_entity.pdbx_description
1 polymer ?
#
loop_
_entity_poly.entity_id
_entity_poly.type
_entity_poly.pdbx_seq_one_letter_code
_entity_poly.pdbx_strand_id
1 'polypeptide(L)'
;MGEDPIGFESRDFNFYRYAANSPINFIDPGGEIAPIAIIIVSAGIRVVAIGVKYYTSYKKAMRQLRKQCSKVRRAYKTAQAIGCKGFTCEQLKYQVRMKEIEVNGRKLYLTMGCERVEKVPARTRHQRHLSQALTARDKCIKKKEKACECSN
;
A
#
# COMPACT_ATOMS: atom_id res chain seq x y z
N MET A 1 2.60 18.75 -54.22
CA MET A 1 3.09 17.72 -53.28
C MET A 1 2.82 18.27 -51.89
N GLY A 2 1.86 17.67 -51.17
CA GLY A 2 1.37 18.17 -49.88
C GLY A 2 1.97 17.38 -48.72
N GLU A 3 2.15 18.05 -47.58
CA GLU A 3 2.66 17.47 -46.32
C GLU A 3 1.67 16.50 -45.67
N ASP A 4 2.19 15.37 -45.19
CA ASP A 4 1.45 14.33 -44.46
C ASP A 4 1.21 14.75 -42.98
N PRO A 5 -0.03 14.73 -42.48
CA PRO A 5 -0.36 15.24 -41.15
C PRO A 5 -0.35 14.12 -40.09
N ILE A 6 0.81 13.54 -39.77
CA ILE A 6 0.95 12.63 -38.62
C ILE A 6 2.20 12.99 -37.80
N GLY A 7 1.95 13.52 -36.60
CA GLY A 7 2.97 13.96 -35.66
C GLY A 7 3.78 12.82 -35.04
N PHE A 8 5.09 12.87 -35.25
CA PHE A 8 6.14 12.88 -34.21
C PHE A 8 6.04 11.97 -32.96
N GLU A 9 5.73 10.67 -33.10
CA GLU A 9 6.02 9.69 -32.02
C GLU A 9 6.96 8.53 -32.39
N SER A 10 7.34 8.39 -33.67
CA SER A 10 8.48 7.53 -34.05
C SER A 10 9.73 8.40 -34.12
N ARG A 11 10.75 8.08 -33.31
CA ARG A 11 12.08 8.74 -33.28
C ARG A 11 12.91 8.51 -34.55
N ASP A 12 12.26 8.46 -35.71
CA ASP A 12 12.87 8.29 -37.02
C ASP A 12 12.40 9.43 -37.93
N PHE A 13 13.34 10.28 -38.36
CA PHE A 13 13.07 11.58 -39.00
C PHE A 13 12.78 11.48 -40.52
N ASN A 14 12.43 10.30 -41.03
CA ASN A 14 12.28 10.09 -42.46
C ASN A 14 10.90 9.51 -42.83
N PHE A 15 10.00 10.40 -43.25
CA PHE A 15 8.64 10.08 -43.68
C PHE A 15 8.55 9.34 -45.04
N TYR A 16 9.70 9.07 -45.69
CA TYR A 16 9.78 8.39 -46.99
C TYR A 16 10.45 7.02 -46.93
N ARG A 17 10.61 6.42 -45.74
CA ARG A 17 11.41 5.20 -45.60
C ARG A 17 10.68 3.95 -46.12
N TYR A 18 10.78 3.73 -47.43
CA TYR A 18 10.40 2.49 -48.09
C TYR A 18 11.34 1.34 -47.67
N ALA A 19 10.78 0.17 -47.37
CA ALA A 19 11.51 -1.09 -47.14
C ALA A 19 12.67 -1.02 -46.11
N ALA A 20 12.49 -0.31 -44.99
CA ALA A 20 13.43 -0.29 -43.87
C ALA A 20 14.91 0.03 -44.26
N ASN A 21 15.16 0.79 -45.34
CA ASN A 21 16.48 1.08 -45.95
C ASN A 21 17.12 -0.07 -46.77
N SER A 22 16.36 -1.07 -47.22
CA SER A 22 16.84 -2.10 -48.14
C SER A 22 15.88 -2.34 -49.31
N PRO A 23 15.77 -1.40 -50.27
CA PRO A 23 14.89 -1.53 -51.43
C PRO A 23 15.36 -2.59 -52.45
N ILE A 24 16.56 -3.16 -52.26
CA ILE A 24 17.13 -4.19 -53.14
C ILE A 24 16.61 -5.59 -52.78
N ASN A 25 16.24 -5.83 -51.51
CA ASN A 25 15.86 -7.17 -51.02
C ASN A 25 14.37 -7.33 -50.71
N PHE A 26 13.60 -6.23 -50.68
CA PHE A 26 12.17 -6.26 -50.33
C PHE A 26 11.37 -5.34 -51.24
N ILE A 27 10.59 -5.97 -52.11
CA ILE A 27 9.48 -5.38 -52.87
C ILE A 27 8.21 -5.95 -52.21
N ASP A 28 7.36 -5.11 -51.61
CA ASP A 28 6.01 -5.49 -51.17
C ASP A 28 5.04 -5.16 -52.33
N PRO A 29 4.58 -6.15 -53.11
CA PRO A 29 3.73 -5.90 -54.27
C PRO A 29 2.23 -5.86 -53.93
N GLY A 30 1.82 -6.05 -52.66
CA GLY A 30 0.42 -6.37 -52.29
C GLY A 30 -0.27 -5.47 -51.27
N GLY A 31 0.45 -4.62 -50.52
CA GLY A 31 -0.17 -3.78 -49.48
C GLY A 31 -0.65 -4.55 -48.24
N GLU A 32 -0.11 -5.75 -48.01
CA GLU A 32 -0.55 -6.70 -46.97
C GLU A 32 -0.02 -6.39 -45.57
N ILE A 33 0.89 -5.42 -45.41
CA ILE A 33 1.44 -5.03 -44.10
C ILE A 33 0.41 -4.24 -43.27
N ALA A 34 -0.49 -3.48 -43.92
CA ALA A 34 -1.50 -2.68 -43.24
C ALA A 34 -2.45 -3.49 -42.33
N PRO A 35 -3.08 -4.60 -42.78
CA PRO A 35 -3.93 -5.40 -41.91
C PRO A 35 -3.17 -6.05 -40.74
N ILE A 36 -1.94 -6.50 -40.96
CA ILE A 36 -1.08 -7.08 -39.91
C ILE A 36 -0.72 -6.01 -38.87
N ALA A 37 -0.35 -4.81 -39.31
CA ALA A 37 -0.05 -3.68 -38.43
C ALA A 37 -1.26 -3.30 -37.56
N ILE A 38 -2.47 -3.26 -38.14
CA ILE A 38 -3.72 -2.98 -37.40
C ILE A 38 -3.98 -4.04 -36.31
N ILE A 39 -3.75 -5.33 -36.63
CA ILE A 39 -3.90 -6.43 -35.66
C ILE A 39 -2.89 -6.28 -34.51
N ILE A 40 -1.62 -5.97 -34.81
CA ILE A 40 -0.58 -5.80 -33.78
C ILE A 40 -0.88 -4.60 -32.88
N VAL A 41 -1.26 -3.45 -33.47
CA VAL A 41 -1.58 -2.23 -32.72
C VAL A 41 -2.80 -2.45 -31.82
N SER A 42 -3.87 -3.06 -32.36
CA SER A 42 -5.08 -3.33 -31.57
C SER A 42 -4.84 -4.34 -30.45
N ALA A 43 -3.98 -5.35 -30.65
CA ALA A 43 -3.55 -6.27 -29.60
C ALA A 43 -2.75 -5.54 -28.51
N GLY A 44 -1.81 -4.67 -28.88
CA GLY A 44 -1.05 -3.84 -27.94
C GLY A 44 -1.94 -2.96 -27.06
N ILE A 45 -2.92 -2.27 -27.66
CA ILE A 45 -3.88 -1.43 -26.93
C ILE A 45 -4.67 -2.26 -25.90
N ARG A 46 -5.10 -3.48 -26.26
CA ARG A 46 -5.84 -4.36 -25.34
C ARG A 46 -5.00 -4.78 -24.14
N VAL A 47 -3.73 -5.13 -24.35
CA VAL A 47 -2.80 -5.48 -23.26
C VAL A 47 -2.61 -4.31 -22.30
N VAL A 48 -2.39 -3.11 -22.83
CA VAL A 48 -2.27 -1.89 -22.02
C VAL A 48 -3.54 -1.62 -21.23
N ALA A 49 -4.71 -1.71 -21.87
CA ALA A 49 -6.00 -1.47 -21.20
C ALA A 49 -6.25 -2.45 -20.05
N ILE A 50 -5.93 -3.73 -20.23
CA ILE A 50 -6.00 -4.75 -19.18
C ILE A 50 -5.04 -4.36 -18.03
N GLY A 51 -3.79 -4.01 -18.33
CA GLY A 51 -2.81 -3.58 -17.34
C GLY A 51 -3.28 -2.37 -16.51
N VAL A 52 -3.87 -1.37 -17.17
CA VAL A 52 -4.44 -0.18 -16.49
C VAL A 52 -5.61 -0.55 -15.57
N LYS A 53 -6.50 -1.46 -16.00
CA LYS A 53 -7.61 -1.95 -15.15
C LYS A 53 -7.08 -2.67 -13.90
N TYR A 54 -6.10 -3.57 -14.06
CA TYR A 54 -5.46 -4.24 -12.93
C TYR A 54 -4.77 -3.25 -11.98
N TYR A 55 -4.00 -2.30 -12.51
CA TYR A 55 -3.29 -1.31 -11.72
C TYR A 55 -4.25 -0.40 -10.92
N THR A 56 -5.33 0.06 -11.55
CA THR A 56 -6.32 0.91 -10.87
C THR A 56 -7.10 0.16 -9.79
N SER A 57 -7.44 -1.12 -10.01
CA SER A 57 -8.04 -1.99 -9.01
C SER A 57 -7.11 -2.19 -7.80
N TYR A 58 -5.85 -2.54 -8.05
CA TYR A 58 -4.82 -2.67 -7.01
C TYR A 58 -4.65 -1.37 -6.21
N LYS A 59 -4.61 -0.21 -6.88
CA LYS A 59 -4.53 1.11 -6.24
C LYS A 59 -5.73 1.40 -5.34
N LYS A 60 -6.95 0.99 -5.72
CA LYS A 60 -8.15 1.11 -4.89
C LYS A 60 -8.06 0.22 -3.63
N ALA A 61 -7.65 -1.04 -3.79
CA ALA A 61 -7.45 -1.96 -2.66
C ALA A 61 -6.43 -1.41 -1.65
N MET A 62 -5.29 -0.90 -2.12
CA MET A 62 -4.26 -0.31 -1.26
C MET A 62 -4.75 0.97 -0.53
N ARG A 63 -5.61 1.78 -1.15
CA ARG A 63 -6.24 2.92 -0.48
C ARG A 63 -7.16 2.49 0.65
N GLN A 64 -7.95 1.44 0.45
CA GLN A 64 -8.80 0.89 1.51
C GLN A 64 -7.98 0.32 2.65
N LEU A 65 -6.92 -0.44 2.35
CA LEU A 65 -5.99 -0.96 3.35
C LEU A 65 -5.34 0.16 4.17
N ARG A 66 -4.88 1.24 3.53
CA ARG A 66 -4.38 2.45 4.23
C ARG A 66 -5.41 3.04 5.19
N LYS A 67 -6.66 3.17 4.76
CA LYS A 67 -7.73 3.68 5.64
C LYS A 67 -7.93 2.76 6.84
N GLN A 68 -7.94 1.44 6.66
CA GLN A 68 -8.05 0.49 7.76
C GLN A 68 -6.86 0.57 8.72
N CYS A 69 -5.64 0.58 8.20
CA CYS A 69 -4.41 0.77 8.98
C CYS A 69 -4.46 2.06 9.82
N SER A 70 -4.93 3.17 9.24
CA SER A 70 -5.04 4.43 9.95
C SER A 70 -6.06 4.38 11.09
N LYS A 71 -7.17 3.65 10.93
CA LYS A 71 -8.19 3.44 11.97
C LYS A 71 -7.64 2.61 13.13
N VAL A 72 -7.01 1.48 12.83
CA VAL A 72 -6.35 0.62 13.83
C VAL A 72 -5.28 1.41 14.58
N ARG A 73 -4.48 2.20 13.85
CA ARG A 73 -3.45 3.08 14.41
C ARG A 73 -4.01 4.10 15.39
N ARG A 74 -5.10 4.76 15.03
CA ARG A 74 -5.79 5.69 15.93
C ARG A 74 -6.33 4.97 17.16
N ALA A 75 -6.98 3.82 16.98
CA ALA A 75 -7.61 3.06 18.07
C ALA A 75 -6.60 2.60 19.14
N TYR A 76 -5.46 2.03 18.76
CA TYR A 76 -4.47 1.64 19.78
C TYR A 76 -3.72 2.86 20.36
N LYS A 77 -3.57 3.96 19.60
CA LYS A 77 -2.96 5.20 20.12
C LYS A 77 -3.83 5.89 21.16
N THR A 78 -5.16 5.92 20.96
CA THR A 78 -6.08 6.46 21.98
C THR A 78 -6.04 5.61 23.24
N ALA A 79 -6.01 4.29 23.10
CA ALA A 79 -5.83 3.37 24.23
C ALA A 79 -4.47 3.58 24.94
N GLN A 80 -3.40 3.82 24.18
CA GLN A 80 -2.08 4.13 24.72
C GLN A 80 -2.08 5.39 25.61
N ALA A 81 -2.82 6.43 25.20
CA ALA A 81 -2.87 7.73 25.87
C ALA A 81 -3.46 7.67 27.29
N ILE A 82 -4.34 6.71 27.56
CA ILE A 82 -4.94 6.51 28.89
C ILE A 82 -3.87 6.14 29.92
N GLY A 83 -2.85 5.37 29.51
CA GLY A 83 -1.75 4.99 30.40
C GLY A 83 -2.19 4.12 31.59
N CYS A 84 -1.37 4.11 32.64
CA CYS A 84 -1.62 3.38 33.89
C CYS A 84 -1.43 4.28 35.12
N LYS A 85 -2.21 5.35 35.19
CA LYS A 85 -2.09 6.41 36.21
C LYS A 85 -3.08 6.28 37.38
N GLY A 86 -4.00 5.33 37.32
CA GLY A 86 -5.03 5.13 38.35
C GLY A 86 -4.43 4.75 39.70
N PHE A 87 -5.19 5.03 40.74
CA PHE A 87 -4.83 4.72 42.12
C PHE A 87 -5.82 3.77 42.78
N THR A 88 -7.09 3.75 42.32
CA THR A 88 -8.09 2.81 42.83
C THR A 88 -8.09 1.50 42.02
N CYS A 89 -8.54 0.42 42.65
CA CYS A 89 -8.63 -0.90 42.01
C CYS A 89 -9.52 -0.86 40.74
N GLU A 90 -10.68 -0.21 40.77
CA GLU A 90 -11.58 -0.09 39.61
C GLU A 90 -10.95 0.73 38.45
N GLN A 91 -10.29 1.85 38.76
CA GLN A 91 -9.57 2.63 37.74
C GLN A 91 -8.46 1.79 37.10
N LEU A 92 -7.72 1.03 37.90
CA LEU A 92 -6.63 0.18 37.40
C LEU A 92 -7.16 -1.00 36.58
N LYS A 93 -8.30 -1.60 36.94
CA LYS A 93 -8.97 -2.63 36.11
C LYS A 93 -9.29 -2.09 34.71
N TYR A 94 -9.89 -0.90 34.63
CA TYR A 94 -10.17 -0.26 33.34
C TYR A 94 -8.90 0.02 32.54
N GLN A 95 -7.87 0.58 33.19
CA GLN A 95 -6.60 0.90 32.53
C GLN A 95 -5.85 -0.34 32.02
N VAL A 96 -5.91 -1.46 32.74
CA VAL A 96 -5.36 -2.74 32.28
C VAL A 96 -6.07 -3.20 31.01
N ARG A 97 -7.40 -3.13 30.95
CA ARG A 97 -8.15 -3.45 29.71
C ARG A 97 -7.75 -2.54 28.55
N MET A 98 -7.56 -1.26 28.80
CA MET A 98 -7.10 -0.33 27.76
C MET A 98 -5.67 -0.66 27.28
N LYS A 99 -4.77 -1.10 28.17
CA LYS A 99 -3.44 -1.57 27.78
C LYS A 99 -3.48 -2.86 26.96
N GLU A 100 -4.42 -3.75 27.25
CA GLU A 100 -4.64 -4.94 26.44
C GLU A 100 -5.14 -4.59 25.03
N ILE A 101 -6.08 -3.65 24.92
CA ILE A 101 -6.53 -3.11 23.62
C ILE A 101 -5.35 -2.47 22.86
N GLU A 102 -4.47 -1.74 23.54
CA GLU A 102 -3.24 -1.20 22.91
C GLU A 102 -2.38 -2.33 22.31
N VAL A 103 -2.08 -3.37 23.11
CA VAL A 103 -1.25 -4.50 22.68
C VAL A 103 -1.89 -5.25 21.51
N ASN A 104 -3.17 -5.58 21.61
CA ASN A 104 -3.90 -6.31 20.58
C ASN A 104 -4.03 -5.48 19.30
N GLY A 105 -4.30 -4.18 19.42
CA GLY A 105 -4.34 -3.27 18.27
C GLY A 105 -2.97 -3.12 17.58
N ARG A 106 -1.86 -3.11 18.34
CA ARG A 106 -0.51 -3.12 17.75
C ARG A 106 -0.19 -4.44 17.05
N LYS A 107 -0.57 -5.58 17.63
CA LYS A 107 -0.43 -6.90 16.98
C LYS A 107 -1.21 -6.93 15.67
N LEU A 108 -2.47 -6.49 15.69
CA LEU A 108 -3.31 -6.40 14.50
C LEU A 108 -2.70 -5.50 13.42
N TYR A 109 -2.15 -4.34 13.82
CA TYR A 109 -1.47 -3.43 12.89
C TYR A 109 -0.27 -4.10 12.19
N LEU A 110 0.50 -4.91 12.93
CA LEU A 110 1.63 -5.65 12.38
C LEU A 110 1.19 -6.81 11.48
N THR A 111 0.19 -7.59 11.89
CA THR A 111 -0.31 -8.74 11.11
C THR A 111 -0.95 -8.29 9.79
N MET A 112 -1.60 -7.13 9.77
CA MET A 112 -2.13 -6.51 8.55
C MET A 112 -1.03 -5.94 7.63
N GLY A 113 0.24 -5.95 8.04
CA GLY A 113 1.35 -5.43 7.25
C GLY A 113 1.34 -3.91 7.07
N CYS A 114 0.66 -3.18 7.95
CA CYS A 114 0.44 -1.74 7.82
C CYS A 114 1.73 -0.90 7.79
N GLU A 115 2.84 -1.40 8.35
CA GLU A 115 4.15 -0.73 8.27
C GLU A 115 4.61 -0.51 6.82
N ARG A 116 4.42 -1.52 5.94
CA ARG A 116 4.77 -1.44 4.52
C ARG A 116 3.85 -0.47 3.76
N VAL A 117 2.59 -0.41 4.17
CA VAL A 117 1.53 0.31 3.47
C VAL A 117 1.55 1.82 3.75
N GLU A 118 1.84 2.21 4.99
CA GLU A 118 1.95 3.61 5.42
C GLU A 118 3.34 4.23 5.18
N LYS A 119 4.33 3.46 4.70
CA LYS A 119 5.73 3.90 4.56
C LYS A 119 6.26 4.54 5.85
N VAL A 120 6.00 3.89 6.99
CA VAL A 120 6.42 4.41 8.29
C VAL A 120 7.95 4.44 8.34
N PRO A 121 8.58 5.55 8.76
CA PRO A 121 10.03 5.61 8.84
C PRO A 121 10.57 4.55 9.81
N ALA A 122 11.73 3.97 9.48
CA ALA A 122 12.33 2.85 10.22
C ALA A 122 12.61 3.15 11.70
N ARG A 123 12.71 4.43 12.09
CA ARG A 123 12.83 4.89 13.49
C ARG A 123 11.60 4.57 14.35
N THR A 124 10.45 4.38 13.72
CA THR A 124 9.16 4.02 14.34
C THR A 124 8.79 2.56 14.06
N ARG A 125 9.75 1.64 14.21
CA ARG A 125 9.48 0.20 14.10
C ARG A 125 8.48 -0.22 15.19
N HIS A 126 7.27 -0.54 14.79
CA HIS A 126 6.17 -0.89 15.70
C HIS A 126 6.45 -2.18 16.46
N GLN A 127 7.34 -3.04 15.95
CA GLN A 127 7.80 -4.23 16.65
C GLN A 127 8.49 -3.92 18.00
N ARG A 128 9.34 -2.88 18.06
CA ARG A 128 9.94 -2.43 19.34
C ARG A 128 8.90 -1.78 20.25
N HIS A 129 7.95 -1.06 19.67
CA HIS A 129 6.87 -0.47 20.45
C HIS A 129 5.88 -1.52 20.99
N LEU A 130 5.75 -2.67 20.33
CA LEU A 130 4.95 -3.79 20.83
C LEU A 130 5.58 -4.40 22.07
N SER A 131 6.89 -4.66 22.08
CA SER A 131 7.57 -5.17 23.28
C SER A 131 7.48 -4.16 24.44
N GLN A 132 7.67 -2.87 24.18
CA GLN A 132 7.46 -1.81 25.17
C GLN A 132 6.02 -1.79 25.71
N ALA A 133 5.02 -1.95 24.83
CA ALA A 133 3.61 -1.97 25.23
C ALA A 133 3.27 -3.19 26.09
N LEU A 134 3.83 -4.37 25.78
CA LEU A 134 3.70 -5.58 26.60
C LEU A 134 4.29 -5.36 28.00
N THR A 135 5.53 -4.86 28.08
CA THR A 135 6.15 -4.55 29.38
C THR A 135 5.33 -3.51 30.17
N ALA A 136 4.78 -2.50 29.50
CA ALA A 136 3.93 -1.49 30.14
C ALA A 136 2.61 -2.07 30.65
N ARG A 137 1.99 -3.00 29.90
CA ARG A 137 0.80 -3.75 30.33
C ARG A 137 1.10 -4.56 31.58
N ASP A 138 2.21 -5.31 31.59
CA ASP A 138 2.56 -6.18 32.73
C ASP A 138 2.85 -5.37 33.99
N LYS A 139 3.50 -4.21 33.85
CA LYS A 139 3.65 -3.24 34.96
C LYS A 139 2.30 -2.76 35.48
N CYS A 140 1.33 -2.51 34.60
CA CYS A 140 0.00 -2.07 34.98
C CYS A 140 -0.79 -3.17 35.71
N ILE A 141 -0.66 -4.42 35.27
CA ILE A 141 -1.27 -5.59 35.93
C ILE A 141 -0.71 -5.75 37.34
N LYS A 142 0.62 -5.70 37.52
CA LYS A 142 1.25 -5.76 38.85
C LYS A 142 0.81 -4.61 39.76
N LYS A 143 0.64 -3.41 39.21
CA LYS A 143 0.12 -2.26 39.98
C LYS A 143 -1.33 -2.48 40.41
N LYS A 144 -2.16 -3.02 39.52
CA LYS A 144 -3.55 -3.39 39.81
C LYS A 144 -3.64 -4.45 40.91
N GLU A 145 -2.84 -5.52 40.82
CA GLU A 145 -2.81 -6.59 41.83
C GLU A 145 -2.52 -6.02 43.22
N LYS A 146 -1.43 -5.26 43.38
CA LYS A 146 -1.07 -4.61 44.65
C LYS A 146 -2.18 -3.69 45.19
N ALA A 147 -2.77 -2.86 44.33
CA ALA A 147 -3.80 -1.91 44.75
C ALA A 147 -5.11 -2.60 45.17
N CYS A 148 -5.48 -3.70 44.50
CA CYS A 148 -6.68 -4.46 44.82
C CYS A 148 -6.50 -5.36 46.05
N GLU A 149 -5.29 -5.86 46.31
CA GLU A 149 -4.96 -6.59 47.54
C GLU A 149 -5.08 -5.71 48.79
N CYS A 150 -4.66 -4.44 48.72
CA CYS A 150 -4.80 -3.50 49.85
C CYS A 150 -6.22 -2.96 50.06
N SER A 151 -7.18 -3.32 49.20
CA SER A 151 -8.58 -2.83 49.25
C SER A 151 -9.58 -3.88 49.77
N ASN A 152 -9.13 -5.12 49.98
CA ASN A 152 -9.90 -6.22 50.57
C ASN A 152 -9.50 -6.39 52.04
#